data_AF-A0A225UMJ2-F1
#
_entry.id   AF-A0A225UMJ2-F1
#
_cell.length_a   1.000
_cell.length_b   1.000
_cell.length_c   1.000
_cell.angle_alpha   90.00
_cell.angle_beta   90.00
_cell.angle_gamma   90.00
#
_symmetry.space_group_name_H-M   'P 1'
#
loop_
_entity.id
_entity.type
_entity.pdbx_description
1 polymer ?
#
loop_
_entity_poly.entity_id
_entity_poly.type
_entity_poly.pdbx_seq_one_letter_code
_entity_poly.pdbx_strand_id
1 'polypeptide(L)'
;MTKTNKAFAYITNTAREDRKVARVLSGWSADHSPSVVDIGEIDHTTREHLEHLQALLYSSCTGLKDSRLNVSSKVCSSLIAYLVRYYHHVKALAPEAPIAMRVEECMTAARLVSTPPALERERNEKKPGSCTGNEYLLAVIEELITSNRAMDARLTVVAVALLKKLYKKRLKWRKHKPCQITNQSPSAGKAGYRPVNH
;
A
#
# COMPACT_ATOMS: atom_id res chain seq x y z
N MET A 1 -20.70 -46.93 20.65
CA MET A 1 -19.54 -46.04 20.43
C MET A 1 -18.99 -46.27 19.03
N THR A 2 -19.12 -45.31 18.13
CA THR A 2 -18.52 -45.37 16.79
C THR A 2 -17.01 -45.22 16.91
N LYS A 3 -16.29 -46.31 16.65
CA LYS A 3 -14.83 -46.39 16.73
C LYS A 3 -14.23 -45.70 15.51
N THR A 4 -14.13 -44.37 15.54
CA THR A 4 -13.44 -43.62 14.48
C THR A 4 -11.96 -43.96 14.52
N ASN A 5 -11.45 -44.47 13.39
CA ASN A 5 -10.05 -44.85 13.23
C ASN A 5 -9.16 -43.61 13.43
N LYS A 6 -8.13 -43.72 14.29
CA LYS A 6 -7.19 -42.64 14.65
C LYS A 6 -6.59 -41.94 13.42
N ALA A 7 -6.35 -42.68 12.33
CA ALA A 7 -5.80 -42.12 11.10
C ALA A 7 -6.77 -41.14 10.42
N PHE A 8 -8.06 -41.47 10.38
CA PHE A 8 -9.08 -40.58 9.81
C PHE A 8 -9.28 -39.33 10.67
N ALA A 9 -9.26 -39.48 11.99
CA ALA A 9 -9.33 -38.33 12.91
C ALA A 9 -8.14 -37.38 12.70
N TYR A 10 -6.95 -37.91 12.46
CA TYR A 10 -5.76 -37.11 12.16
C TYR A 10 -5.94 -36.36 10.83
N ILE A 11 -6.30 -37.05 9.74
CA ILE A 11 -6.49 -36.44 8.41
C ILE A 11 -7.53 -35.31 8.45
N THR A 12 -8.67 -35.52 9.12
CA THR A 12 -9.73 -34.50 9.20
C THR A 12 -9.40 -33.36 10.16
N ASN A 13 -8.66 -33.63 11.25
CA ASN A 13 -8.26 -32.59 12.20
C ASN A 13 -7.11 -31.73 11.68
N THR A 14 -6.14 -32.29 10.95
CA THR A 14 -5.00 -31.50 10.43
C THR A 14 -5.48 -30.34 9.59
N ALA A 15 -6.38 -30.57 8.63
CA ALA A 15 -6.95 -29.50 7.82
C ALA A 15 -7.73 -28.45 8.65
N ARG A 16 -8.37 -28.86 9.75
CA ARG A 16 -9.07 -27.95 10.66
C ARG A 16 -8.09 -27.10 11.45
N GLU A 17 -7.05 -27.70 12.02
CA GLU A 17 -6.02 -27.01 12.80
C GLU A 17 -5.18 -26.09 11.92
N ASP A 18 -4.83 -26.51 10.70
CA ASP A 18 -4.12 -25.67 9.73
C ASP A 18 -4.92 -24.41 9.40
N ARG A 19 -6.25 -24.51 9.24
CA ARG A 19 -7.14 -23.35 9.05
C ARG A 19 -7.18 -22.43 10.27
N LYS A 20 -6.98 -22.95 11.48
CA LYS A 20 -6.88 -22.12 12.69
C LYS A 20 -5.55 -21.38 12.72
N VAL A 21 -4.45 -22.09 12.43
CA VAL A 21 -3.11 -21.51 12.35
C VAL A 21 -3.06 -20.41 11.29
N ALA A 22 -3.58 -20.65 10.08
CA ALA A 22 -3.64 -19.65 9.02
C ALA A 22 -4.46 -18.40 9.41
N ARG A 23 -5.53 -18.57 10.20
CA ARG A 23 -6.31 -17.45 10.74
C ARG A 23 -5.51 -16.64 11.75
N VAL A 24 -4.86 -17.30 12.70
CA VAL A 24 -3.99 -16.63 13.69
C VAL A 24 -2.86 -15.86 13.00
N LEU A 25 -2.23 -16.45 11.98
CA LEU A 25 -1.19 -15.78 11.19
C LEU A 25 -1.73 -14.59 10.39
N SER A 26 -2.98 -14.63 9.96
CA SER A 26 -3.68 -13.51 9.32
C SER A 26 -4.17 -12.45 10.32
N GLY A 27 -3.89 -12.59 11.62
CA GLY A 27 -4.33 -11.68 12.68
C GLY A 27 -5.76 -11.89 13.17
N TRP A 28 -6.37 -13.03 12.86
CA TRP A 28 -7.75 -13.39 13.24
C TRP A 28 -7.77 -14.40 14.39
N SER A 29 -8.88 -14.50 15.12
CA SER A 29 -8.99 -15.53 16.16
C SER A 29 -9.13 -16.93 15.54
N ALA A 30 -8.60 -17.94 16.23
CA ALA A 30 -8.55 -19.34 15.76
C ALA A 30 -9.94 -19.89 15.39
N ASP A 31 -10.98 -19.51 16.12
CA ASP A 31 -12.35 -19.95 15.90
C ASP A 31 -13.20 -18.95 15.09
N HIS A 32 -12.60 -17.85 14.61
CA HIS A 32 -13.33 -16.85 13.82
C HIS A 32 -13.80 -17.45 12.49
N SER A 33 -15.10 -17.40 12.21
CA SER A 33 -15.63 -17.68 10.88
C SER A 33 -15.66 -16.40 10.07
N PRO A 34 -14.97 -16.31 8.91
CA PRO A 34 -15.10 -15.14 8.04
C PRO A 34 -16.53 -15.01 7.55
N SER A 35 -17.16 -13.90 7.95
CA SER A 35 -18.42 -13.48 7.35
C SER A 35 -18.09 -12.87 5.99
N VAL A 36 -18.64 -13.45 4.94
CA VAL A 36 -18.58 -12.87 3.61
C VAL A 36 -19.63 -11.76 3.58
N VAL A 37 -19.18 -10.52 3.35
CA VAL A 37 -20.10 -9.40 3.16
C VAL A 37 -20.92 -9.65 1.90
N ASP A 38 -22.24 -9.72 2.05
CA ASP A 38 -23.17 -9.83 0.94
C ASP A 38 -23.85 -8.47 0.70
N ILE A 39 -24.05 -8.15 -0.57
CA ILE A 39 -24.74 -6.93 -1.04
C ILE A 39 -26.26 -7.10 -0.93
N GLY A 40 -26.72 -8.32 -0.63
CA GLY A 40 -28.12 -8.69 -0.41
C GLY A 40 -28.90 -7.74 0.50
N GLU A 41 -28.25 -7.21 1.54
CA GLU A 41 -28.87 -6.41 2.61
C GLU A 41 -28.77 -4.89 2.37
N ILE A 42 -28.18 -4.45 1.26
CA ILE A 42 -27.92 -3.05 0.93
C ILE A 42 -29.14 -2.41 0.23
N ASP A 43 -29.35 -1.10 0.45
CA ASP A 43 -30.43 -0.32 -0.15
C ASP A 43 -30.52 -0.52 -1.67
N HIS A 44 -31.76 -0.60 -2.20
CA HIS A 44 -32.02 -0.89 -3.61
C HIS A 44 -31.29 0.05 -4.58
N THR A 45 -31.22 1.34 -4.26
CA THR A 45 -30.52 2.35 -5.09
C THR A 45 -29.02 2.08 -5.13
N THR A 46 -28.39 1.87 -3.99
CA THR A 46 -26.97 1.51 -3.91
C THR A 46 -26.66 0.16 -4.54
N ARG A 47 -27.60 -0.78 -4.50
CA ARG A 47 -27.48 -2.08 -5.17
C ARG A 47 -27.42 -1.93 -6.68
N GLU A 48 -28.31 -1.15 -7.29
CA GLU A 48 -28.30 -0.91 -8.74
C GLU A 48 -26.99 -0.28 -9.21
N HIS A 49 -26.47 0.69 -8.45
CA HIS A 49 -25.17 1.29 -8.74
C HIS A 49 -24.01 0.28 -8.64
N LEU A 50 -24.05 -0.60 -7.63
CA LEU A 50 -23.04 -1.66 -7.46
C LEU A 50 -23.13 -2.71 -8.57
N GLU A 51 -24.33 -3.11 -8.99
CA GLU A 51 -24.54 -4.03 -10.10
C GLU A 51 -24.04 -3.44 -11.42
N HIS A 52 -24.24 -2.14 -11.64
CA HIS A 52 -23.70 -1.46 -12.81
C HIS A 52 -22.17 -1.37 -12.79
N LEU A 53 -21.59 -1.03 -11.64
CA LEU A 53 -20.13 -1.02 -11.44
C LEU A 53 -19.52 -2.42 -11.61
N GLN A 54 -20.20 -3.44 -11.10
CA GLN A 54 -19.84 -4.85 -11.22
C GLN A 54 -19.82 -5.29 -12.69
N ALA A 55 -20.82 -4.89 -13.49
CA ALA A 55 -20.87 -5.18 -14.91
C ALA A 55 -19.69 -4.55 -15.68
N LEU A 56 -19.30 -3.31 -15.33
CA LEU A 56 -18.15 -2.63 -15.95
C LEU A 56 -16.82 -3.30 -15.60
N LEU A 57 -16.61 -3.60 -14.32
CA LEU A 57 -15.36 -4.18 -13.81
C LEU A 57 -15.17 -5.65 -14.22
N TYR A 58 -16.24 -6.45 -14.20
CA TYR A 58 -16.19 -7.89 -14.43
C TYR A 58 -16.75 -8.32 -15.80
N SER A 59 -16.89 -7.39 -16.74
CA SER A 59 -17.34 -7.67 -18.12
C SER A 59 -16.52 -8.75 -18.83
N SER A 60 -15.24 -8.91 -18.49
CA SER A 60 -14.36 -9.92 -19.06
C SER A 60 -14.59 -11.34 -18.54
N CYS A 61 -15.27 -11.49 -17.41
CA CYS A 61 -15.45 -12.76 -16.71
C CYS A 61 -16.91 -13.05 -16.34
N THR A 62 -17.85 -12.26 -16.90
CA THR A 62 -19.29 -12.46 -16.76
C THR A 62 -19.95 -12.29 -18.12
N GLY A 63 -21.08 -12.97 -18.37
CA GLY A 63 -21.81 -12.86 -19.64
C GLY A 63 -21.11 -13.50 -20.85
N LEU A 64 -20.09 -14.34 -20.65
CA LEU A 64 -19.42 -15.07 -21.73
C LEU A 64 -20.30 -16.18 -22.29
N LYS A 65 -20.11 -16.50 -23.58
CA LYS A 65 -20.82 -17.59 -24.28
C LYS A 65 -20.58 -18.96 -23.65
N ASP A 66 -19.35 -19.22 -23.19
CA ASP A 66 -19.03 -20.43 -22.43
C ASP A 66 -19.29 -20.19 -20.94
N SER A 67 -20.36 -20.79 -20.44
CA SER A 67 -20.80 -20.64 -19.05
C SER A 67 -19.79 -21.17 -18.03
N ARG A 68 -18.86 -22.04 -18.43
CA ARG A 68 -17.82 -22.60 -17.55
C ARG A 68 -16.73 -21.59 -17.20
N LEU A 69 -16.59 -20.54 -18.02
CA LEU A 69 -15.62 -19.46 -17.81
C LEU A 69 -16.23 -18.29 -17.04
N ASN A 70 -17.55 -18.30 -16.82
CA ASN A 70 -18.24 -17.24 -16.10
C ASN A 70 -18.04 -17.39 -14.59
N VAL A 71 -17.63 -16.30 -13.97
CA VAL A 71 -17.61 -16.19 -12.51
C VAL A 71 -19.05 -16.04 -12.03
N SER A 72 -19.40 -16.73 -10.95
CA SER A 72 -20.75 -16.66 -10.40
C SER A 72 -21.09 -15.25 -9.92
N SER A 73 -22.33 -14.82 -10.14
CA SER A 73 -22.79 -13.48 -9.72
C SER A 73 -22.55 -13.23 -8.23
N LYS A 74 -22.80 -14.23 -7.37
CA LYS A 74 -22.54 -14.15 -5.91
C LYS A 74 -21.08 -13.83 -5.59
N VAL A 75 -20.13 -14.46 -6.28
CA VAL A 75 -18.70 -14.20 -6.08
C VAL A 75 -18.36 -12.77 -6.49
N CYS A 76 -18.84 -12.32 -7.64
CA CYS A 76 -18.62 -10.95 -8.08
C CYS A 76 -19.26 -9.92 -7.13
N SER A 77 -20.44 -10.21 -6.56
CA SER A 77 -21.08 -9.38 -5.53
C SER A 77 -20.25 -9.31 -4.25
N SER A 78 -19.70 -10.44 -3.78
CA SER A 78 -18.78 -10.39 -2.64
C SER A 78 -17.51 -9.57 -2.96
N LEU A 79 -16.90 -9.78 -4.13
CA LEU A 79 -15.69 -9.07 -4.54
C LEU A 79 -15.92 -7.56 -4.62
N ILE A 80 -17.04 -7.10 -5.20
CA ILE A 80 -17.32 -5.67 -5.29
C ILE A 80 -17.62 -5.05 -3.91
N ALA A 81 -18.26 -5.78 -3.00
CA ALA A 81 -18.46 -5.33 -1.62
C ALA A 81 -17.13 -5.11 -0.89
N TYR A 82 -16.20 -6.06 -1.00
CA TYR A 82 -14.86 -5.93 -0.44
C TYR A 82 -14.09 -4.80 -1.10
N LEU A 83 -14.16 -4.68 -2.43
CA LEU A 83 -13.49 -3.61 -3.16
C LEU A 83 -13.95 -2.25 -2.66
N VAL A 84 -15.26 -1.98 -2.59
CA VAL A 84 -15.79 -0.70 -2.12
C VAL A 84 -15.39 -0.42 -0.67
N ARG A 85 -15.48 -1.42 0.22
CA ARG A 85 -15.12 -1.26 1.65
C ARG A 85 -13.66 -0.87 1.86
N TYR A 86 -12.74 -1.43 1.06
CA TYR A 86 -11.31 -1.24 1.23
C TYR A 86 -10.67 -0.33 0.17
N TYR A 87 -11.46 0.20 -0.78
CA TYR A 87 -10.98 1.01 -1.89
C TYR A 87 -10.17 2.23 -1.42
N HIS A 88 -10.66 2.91 -0.39
CA HIS A 88 -9.96 4.07 0.19
C HIS A 88 -8.53 3.73 0.63
N HIS A 89 -8.31 2.53 1.16
CA HIS A 89 -6.98 2.08 1.56
C HIS A 89 -6.11 1.78 0.34
N VAL A 90 -6.65 1.13 -0.69
CA VAL A 90 -5.94 0.86 -1.95
C VAL A 90 -5.50 2.17 -2.62
N LYS A 91 -6.40 3.15 -2.67
CA LYS A 91 -6.12 4.49 -3.22
C LYS A 91 -5.08 5.25 -2.41
N ALA A 92 -5.12 5.16 -1.07
CA ALA A 92 -4.14 5.81 -0.20
C ALA A 92 -2.73 5.21 -0.33
N LEU A 93 -2.64 3.89 -0.54
CA LEU A 93 -1.37 3.19 -0.68
C LEU A 93 -0.73 3.38 -2.05
N ALA A 94 -1.51 3.29 -3.12
CA ALA A 94 -1.01 3.37 -4.49
C ALA A 94 -2.06 3.95 -5.44
N PRO A 95 -2.15 5.29 -5.56
CA PRO A 95 -3.15 5.95 -6.40
C PRO A 95 -2.96 5.67 -7.90
N GLU A 96 -1.72 5.50 -8.34
CA GLU A 96 -1.36 5.21 -9.74
C GLU A 96 -1.40 3.71 -10.08
N ALA A 97 -1.84 2.86 -9.15
CA ALA A 97 -1.93 1.43 -9.42
C ALA A 97 -2.98 1.16 -10.51
N PRO A 98 -2.75 0.21 -11.42
CA PRO A 98 -3.72 -0.13 -12.47
C PRO A 98 -5.12 -0.46 -11.94
N ILE A 99 -5.20 -1.06 -10.74
CA ILE A 99 -6.47 -1.35 -10.07
C ILE A 99 -7.19 -0.07 -9.62
N ALA A 100 -6.46 0.92 -9.11
CA ALA A 100 -7.04 2.18 -8.68
C ALA A 100 -7.56 2.96 -9.89
N MET A 101 -6.74 3.14 -10.93
CA MET A 101 -7.14 3.79 -12.17
C MET A 101 -8.38 3.15 -12.80
N ARG A 102 -8.40 1.82 -12.91
CA ARG A 102 -9.54 1.10 -13.50
C ARG A 102 -10.83 1.27 -12.69
N VAL A 103 -10.73 1.28 -11.36
CA VAL A 103 -11.90 1.49 -10.50
C VAL A 103 -12.40 2.93 -10.62
N GLU A 104 -11.54 3.93 -10.75
CA GLU A 104 -11.97 5.33 -10.98
C GLU A 104 -12.63 5.53 -12.34
N GLU A 105 -12.07 4.95 -13.40
CA GLU A 105 -12.70 4.94 -14.72
C GLU A 105 -14.09 4.30 -14.67
N CYS A 106 -14.24 3.18 -13.96
CA CYS A 106 -15.55 2.51 -13.85
C CYS A 106 -16.52 3.28 -12.95
N MET A 107 -16.06 3.91 -11.86
CA MET A 107 -16.91 4.73 -10.98
C MET A 107 -17.38 6.02 -11.67
N THR A 108 -16.52 6.64 -12.49
CA THR A 108 -16.88 7.80 -13.30
C THR A 108 -17.88 7.42 -14.40
N ALA A 109 -17.66 6.29 -15.09
CA ALA A 109 -18.62 5.75 -16.06
C ALA A 109 -19.97 5.38 -15.43
N ALA A 110 -19.95 4.82 -14.21
CA ALA A 110 -21.16 4.48 -13.45
C ALA A 110 -21.88 5.69 -12.84
N ARG A 111 -21.39 6.91 -13.06
CA ARG A 111 -21.89 8.17 -12.46
C ARG A 111 -21.95 8.13 -10.93
N LEU A 112 -21.11 7.29 -10.31
CA LEU A 112 -20.93 7.26 -8.86
C LEU A 112 -20.06 8.41 -8.36
N VAL A 113 -19.39 9.12 -9.28
CA VAL A 113 -18.65 10.35 -8.97
C VAL A 113 -19.54 11.56 -9.20
N SER A 114 -20.37 11.87 -8.22
CA SER A 114 -20.62 13.24 -7.78
C SER A 114 -21.18 13.16 -6.37
N THR A 115 -20.60 13.94 -5.46
CA THR A 115 -20.86 13.97 -4.01
C THR A 115 -20.09 12.89 -3.24
N PRO A 116 -19.26 13.24 -2.25
CA PRO A 116 -18.87 12.28 -1.23
C PRO A 116 -20.16 11.87 -0.50
N PRO A 117 -20.65 10.63 -0.63
CA PRO A 117 -21.67 10.20 0.30
C PRO A 117 -20.96 10.11 1.64
N ALA A 118 -21.41 10.94 2.57
CA ALA A 118 -21.27 10.70 3.99
C ALA A 118 -21.91 9.33 4.29
N LEU A 119 -21.19 8.24 4.02
CA LEU A 119 -21.37 6.95 4.67
C LEU A 119 -20.53 6.95 5.96
N GLU A 120 -20.64 8.04 6.72
CA GLU A 120 -20.42 8.04 8.16
C GLU A 120 -21.77 7.86 8.84
N ARG A 121 -22.31 6.64 8.85
CA ARG A 121 -23.27 6.18 9.88
C ARG A 121 -23.60 4.71 9.70
N GLU A 122 -22.64 3.88 10.07
CA GLU A 122 -22.91 2.61 10.75
C GLU A 122 -21.81 2.49 11.80
N ARG A 123 -21.90 3.33 12.83
CA ARG A 123 -21.24 3.11 14.12
C ARG A 123 -21.92 1.89 14.71
N ASN A 124 -21.56 0.71 14.21
CA ASN A 124 -21.99 -0.55 14.76
C ASN A 124 -21.55 -0.55 16.24
N GLU A 125 -22.53 -0.70 17.11
CA GLU A 125 -22.37 -0.64 18.56
C GLU A 125 -21.19 -1.52 18.97
N LYS A 126 -20.21 -0.89 19.61
CA LYS A 126 -19.12 -1.59 20.29
C LYS A 126 -19.72 -2.50 21.35
N LYS A 127 -19.88 -3.79 21.03
CA LYS A 127 -19.76 -4.84 22.05
C LYS A 127 -18.26 -4.97 22.37
N PRO A 128 -17.85 -4.79 23.64
CA PRO A 128 -16.45 -4.72 24.00
C PRO A 128 -15.88 -6.13 24.02
N GLY A 129 -15.04 -6.45 23.05
CA GLY A 129 -14.32 -7.72 23.07
C GLY A 129 -13.48 -7.90 21.82
N SER A 130 -12.17 -7.65 21.97
CA SER A 130 -11.13 -8.07 21.02
C SER A 130 -10.84 -7.16 19.80
N CYS A 131 -10.53 -5.88 20.03
CA CYS A 131 -9.85 -5.04 19.02
C CYS A 131 -8.69 -4.19 19.58
N THR A 132 -8.07 -4.57 20.71
CA THR A 132 -6.99 -3.77 21.33
C THR A 132 -5.62 -3.92 20.64
N GLY A 133 -5.40 -5.02 19.90
CA GLY A 133 -4.09 -5.31 19.28
C GLY A 133 -3.73 -4.41 18.09
N ASN A 134 -4.70 -4.12 17.21
CA ASN A 134 -4.44 -3.38 15.98
C ASN A 134 -4.34 -1.86 16.22
N GLU A 135 -5.11 -1.31 17.16
CA GLU A 135 -5.01 0.11 17.55
C GLU A 135 -3.65 0.41 18.19
N TYR A 136 -3.13 -0.51 19.03
CA TYR A 136 -1.79 -0.40 19.61
C TYR A 136 -0.70 -0.46 18.53
N LEU A 137 -0.79 -1.39 17.57
CA LEU A 137 0.20 -1.49 16.51
C LEU A 137 0.26 -0.21 15.65
N LEU A 138 -0.91 0.36 15.31
CA LEU A 138 -0.98 1.61 14.56
C LEU A 138 -0.39 2.79 15.36
N ALA A 139 -0.66 2.87 16.67
CA ALA A 139 -0.07 3.88 17.54
C ALA A 139 1.46 3.77 17.62
N VAL A 140 1.98 2.54 17.73
CA VAL A 140 3.43 2.27 17.75
C VAL A 140 4.08 2.64 16.42
N ILE A 141 3.42 2.36 15.28
CA ILE A 141 3.92 2.73 13.96
C ILE A 141 4.02 4.26 13.81
N GLU A 142 2.99 5.00 14.23
CA GLU A 142 3.01 6.47 14.22
C GLU A 142 4.09 7.05 15.14
N GLU A 143 4.28 6.46 16.32
CA GLU A 143 5.36 6.83 17.25
C GLU A 143 6.75 6.57 16.63
N LEU A 144 6.93 5.46 15.92
CA LEU A 144 8.18 5.17 15.21
C LEU A 144 8.44 6.17 14.07
N ILE A 145 7.42 6.51 13.29
CA ILE A 145 7.53 7.48 12.18
C ILE A 145 7.93 8.85 12.72
N THR A 146 7.28 9.31 13.78
CA THR A 146 7.58 10.60 14.41
C THR A 146 8.97 10.64 15.02
N SER A 147 9.39 9.58 15.71
CA SER A 147 10.75 9.44 16.26
C SER A 147 11.83 9.45 15.17
N ASN A 148 11.61 8.71 14.08
CA ASN A 148 12.55 8.67 12.95
C ASN A 148 12.71 10.04 12.28
N ARG A 149 11.63 10.80 12.11
CA ARG A 149 11.70 12.18 11.60
C ARG A 149 12.49 13.10 12.53
N ALA A 150 12.30 12.98 13.84
CA ALA A 150 13.06 13.76 14.81
C ALA A 150 14.56 13.39 14.80
N MET A 151 14.90 12.12 14.62
CA MET A 151 16.29 11.68 14.47
C MET A 151 16.93 12.21 13.18
N ASP A 152 16.20 12.23 12.06
CA ASP A 152 16.69 12.76 10.79
C ASP A 152 16.99 14.27 10.87
N ALA A 153 16.13 15.04 11.55
CA ALA A 153 16.39 16.45 11.84
C ALA A 153 17.66 16.65 12.70
N ARG A 154 17.87 15.81 13.73
CA ARG A 154 19.08 15.85 14.57
C ARG A 154 20.33 15.49 13.78
N LEU A 155 20.26 14.46 12.93
CA LEU A 155 21.36 14.08 12.04
C LEU A 155 21.72 15.20 11.08
N THR A 156 20.72 15.88 10.52
CA THR A 156 20.92 17.05 9.65
C THR A 156 21.68 18.17 10.37
N VAL A 157 21.27 18.51 11.60
CA VAL A 157 21.97 19.53 12.41
C VAL A 157 23.42 19.13 12.70
N VAL A 158 23.65 17.86 13.08
CA VAL A 158 25.00 17.34 13.34
C VAL A 158 25.86 17.37 12.08
N ALA A 159 25.32 16.96 10.92
CA ALA A 159 26.01 17.01 9.64
C ALA A 159 26.43 18.44 9.27
N VAL A 160 25.54 19.41 9.42
CA VAL A 160 25.86 20.84 9.17
C VAL A 160 26.94 21.35 10.12
N ALA A 161 26.89 20.97 11.41
CA ALA A 161 27.91 21.36 12.38
C ALA A 161 29.29 20.77 12.05
N LEU A 162 29.34 19.50 11.62
CA LEU A 162 30.57 18.85 11.16
C LEU A 162 31.12 19.53 9.90
N LEU A 163 30.27 19.80 8.90
CA LEU A 163 30.68 20.53 7.69
C LEU A 163 31.25 21.91 8.01
N LYS A 164 30.62 22.67 8.91
CA LYS A 164 31.15 23.96 9.39
C LYS A 164 32.51 23.82 10.08
N LYS A 165 32.70 22.78 10.91
CA LYS A 165 34.00 22.49 11.56
C LYS A 165 35.07 22.14 10.53
N LEU A 166 34.75 21.28 9.56
CA LEU A 166 35.67 20.88 8.49
C LEU A 166 36.03 22.06 7.59
N TYR A 167 35.05 22.89 7.23
CA TYR A 167 35.27 24.12 6.47
C TYR A 167 36.19 25.09 7.23
N LYS A 168 35.94 25.34 8.52
CA LYS A 168 36.82 26.19 9.37
C LYS A 168 38.23 25.63 9.49
N LYS A 169 38.38 24.31 9.67
CA LYS A 169 39.70 23.64 9.66
C LYS A 169 40.39 23.88 8.31
N ARG A 170 39.72 23.62 7.18
CA ARG A 170 40.28 23.81 5.84
C ARG A 170 40.70 25.27 5.58
N LEU A 171 39.95 26.23 6.09
CA LEU A 171 40.28 27.66 5.99
C LEU A 171 41.53 28.00 6.83
N LYS A 172 41.67 27.45 8.04
CA LYS A 172 42.90 27.58 8.85
C LYS A 172 44.11 26.94 8.15
N TRP A 173 43.95 25.73 7.58
CA TRP A 173 44.99 25.07 6.80
C TRP A 173 45.42 25.88 5.56
N ARG A 174 44.49 26.57 4.87
CA ARG A 174 44.84 27.48 3.76
C ARG A 174 45.59 28.73 4.22
N LYS A 175 45.28 29.28 5.40
CA LYS A 175 45.99 30.45 5.94
C LYS A 175 47.43 30.12 6.40
N HIS A 176 47.70 28.86 6.74
CA HIS A 176 49.02 28.41 7.20
C HIS A 176 49.89 27.75 6.11
N LYS A 177 49.40 27.56 4.88
CA LYS A 177 50.25 27.23 3.72
C LYS A 177 50.65 28.53 3.03
N PRO A 178 51.94 28.95 3.05
CA PRO A 178 52.39 30.02 2.17
C PRO A 178 52.20 29.55 0.73
N CYS A 179 51.61 30.39 -0.12
CA CYS A 179 51.65 30.18 -1.56
C CYS A 179 53.12 30.18 -1.99
N GLN A 180 53.68 29.01 -2.26
CA GLN A 180 54.82 28.92 -3.17
C GLN A 180 54.26 29.09 -4.58
N ILE A 181 54.16 30.34 -5.03
CA ILE A 181 54.03 30.66 -6.44
C ILE A 181 55.40 30.36 -7.06
N THR A 182 55.61 29.15 -7.55
CA THR A 182 56.69 28.89 -8.49
C THR A 182 56.25 29.40 -9.85
N ASN A 183 56.69 30.61 -10.19
CA ASN A 183 56.67 31.10 -11.56
C ASN A 183 57.59 30.21 -12.41
N GLN A 184 57.01 29.20 -13.07
CA GLN A 184 57.62 28.60 -14.25
C GLN A 184 56.70 28.85 -15.42
N SER A 185 57.09 29.83 -16.24
CA SER A 185 56.48 30.15 -17.53
C SER A 185 56.50 28.93 -18.44
N PRO A 186 55.39 28.51 -19.05
CA PRO A 186 55.44 27.54 -20.14
C PRO A 186 55.86 28.27 -21.42
N SER A 187 56.99 27.86 -22.00
CA SER A 187 57.48 28.34 -23.29
C SER A 187 56.45 28.07 -24.40
N ALA A 188 56.32 29.04 -25.31
CA ALA A 188 55.46 29.02 -26.49
C ALA A 188 55.55 27.70 -27.29
N GLY A 189 54.48 26.90 -27.24
CA GLY A 189 54.24 25.77 -28.14
C GLY A 189 53.20 26.16 -29.19
N LYS A 190 53.63 26.30 -30.44
CA LYS A 190 52.82 26.63 -31.62
C LYS A 190 51.62 25.69 -31.77
N ALA A 191 50.39 26.23 -31.70
CA ALA A 191 49.19 25.54 -32.11
C ALA A 191 49.02 25.67 -33.64
N GLY A 192 49.28 24.59 -34.37
CA GLY A 192 48.97 24.47 -35.80
C GLY A 192 47.46 24.26 -35.98
N TYR A 193 46.78 25.28 -36.45
CA TYR A 193 45.42 25.17 -37.00
C TYR A 193 45.47 24.40 -38.33
N ARG A 194 44.63 23.37 -38.46
CA ARG A 194 44.32 22.72 -39.75
C ARG A 194 42.81 22.92 -40.00
N PRO A 195 42.39 23.69 -41.01
CA PRO A 195 40.97 23.87 -41.32
C PRO A 195 40.44 22.65 -42.08
N VAL A 196 39.21 22.28 -41.75
CA VAL A 196 38.38 21.30 -42.47
C VAL A 196 37.69 22.05 -43.60
N ASN A 197 38.00 21.69 -44.86
CA ASN A 197 37.27 22.18 -46.03
C ASN A 197 36.22 21.15 -46.46
N HIS A 198 35.06 21.68 -46.83
CA HIS A 198 34.09 21.04 -47.73
C HIS A 198 34.64 20.95 -49.15
#